data_AF-A0A852FL28-F1
#
_entry.id   AF-A0A852FL28-F1
#
_cell.length_a   1.000
_cell.length_b   1.000
_cell.length_c   1.000
_cell.angle_alpha   90.00
_cell.angle_beta   90.00
_cell.angle_gamma   90.00
#
_symmetry.space_group_name_H-M   'P 1'
#
loop_
_entity.id
_entity.type
_entity.pdbx_description
1 polymer ?
#
loop_
_entity_poly.entity_id
_entity_poly.type
_entity_poly.pdbx_seq_one_letter_code
_entity_poly.pdbx_strand_id
1 'polypeptide(L)' 'VLSQTNSKAFTAKTSCVRRRYREFVWLRRQLQRNAGLVPVPELPGRAAFFVGSSDEFIERRRQGLQHFLQR' A
#
# COMPACT_ATOMS: atom_id res chain seq x y z
N VAL A 1 -5.03 7.35 0.75
CA VAL A 1 -5.62 6.09 1.28
C VAL A 1 -6.91 6.47 1.95
N LEU A 2 -8.03 5.96 1.43
CA LEU A 2 -9.35 6.10 2.04
C LEU A 2 -9.72 4.72 2.60
N SER A 3 -10.15 4.68 3.85
CA SER A 3 -10.64 3.46 4.50
C SER A 3 -12.01 3.73 5.08
N GLN A 4 -12.95 2.83 4.82
CA GLN A 4 -14.28 2.80 5.41
C GLN A 4 -14.57 1.36 5.84
N THR A 5 -14.90 1.15 7.11
CA THR A 5 -15.07 -0.18 7.69
C THR A 5 -15.92 -0.14 8.96
N ASN A 6 -16.57 -1.26 9.27
CA ASN A 6 -17.24 -1.49 10.55
C ASN A 6 -16.46 -2.44 11.47
N SER A 7 -15.27 -2.88 11.04
CA SER A 7 -14.43 -3.81 11.80
C SER A 7 -13.91 -3.15 13.08
N LYS A 8 -13.95 -3.90 14.18
CA LYS A 8 -13.40 -3.47 15.48
C LYS A 8 -11.87 -3.37 15.50
N ALA A 9 -11.19 -3.87 14.47
CA ALA A 9 -9.74 -3.71 14.32
C ALA A 9 -9.31 -2.25 14.06
N PHE A 10 -10.26 -1.39 13.68
CA PHE A 10 -10.00 0.02 13.37
C PHE A 10 -10.57 0.93 14.45
N THR A 11 -9.83 1.98 14.81
CA THR A 11 -10.25 2.98 15.79
C THR A 11 -11.28 3.98 15.25
N ALA A 12 -11.36 4.14 13.93
CA ALA A 12 -12.31 5.01 13.25
C ALA A 12 -13.02 4.27 12.13
N LYS A 13 -14.34 4.50 11.98
CA LYS A 13 -15.16 3.91 10.91
C LYS A 13 -14.77 4.41 9.52
N THR A 14 -14.27 5.64 9.45
CA THR A 14 -13.81 6.27 8.20
C THR A 14 -12.52 7.04 8.48
N SER A 15 -11.53 6.88 7.61
CA SER A 15 -10.28 7.67 7.66
C SER A 15 -9.75 7.95 6.25
N CYS A 16 -9.16 9.13 6.07
CA CYS A 16 -8.48 9.51 4.84
C CYS A 16 -7.10 10.07 5.17
N VAL A 17 -6.05 9.46 4.62
CA VAL A 17 -4.66 9.87 4.84
C VAL A 17 -3.88 9.89 3.54
N ARG A 18 -2.95 10.85 3.43
CA ARG A 18 -1.99 10.92 2.33
C ARG A 18 -0.68 10.28 2.77
N ARG A 19 -0.20 9.28 2.02
CA ARG A 19 1.03 8.53 2.30
C ARG A 19 1.85 8.40 1.02
N ARG A 20 3.17 8.54 1.13
CA ARG A 20 4.12 8.39 0.02
C ARG A 20 4.54 6.93 -0.12
N TYR A 21 5.02 6.54 -1.30
CA TYR A 21 5.48 5.17 -1.57
C TYR A 21 6.50 4.64 -0.55
N ARG A 22 7.44 5.48 -0.08
CA ARG A 22 8.44 5.06 0.93
C ARG A 22 7.83 4.64 2.27
N GLU A 23 6.67 5.19 2.64
CA GLU A 23 5.96 4.81 3.86
C GLU A 23 5.33 3.41 3.71
N PHE A 24 4.91 3.03 2.51
CA PHE A 24 4.48 1.66 2.21
C PHE A 24 5.63 0.66 2.24
N VAL A 25 6.82 1.06 1.75
CA VAL A 25 8.03 0.23 1.88
C VAL A 25 8.37 -0.02 3.35
N TRP A 26 8.27 1.01 4.19
CA TRP A 26 8.43 0.87 5.63
C TRP A 26 7.36 -0.07 6.22
N LEU A 27 6.08 0.14 5.87
CA LEU A 27 4.97 -0.68 6.36
C LEU A 27 5.17 -2.16 6.01
N ARG A 28 5.51 -2.48 4.75
CA ARG A 28 5.80 -3.87 4.33
C ARG A 28 6.90 -4.49 5.17
N ARG A 29 8.00 -3.77 5.43
CA ARG A 29 9.10 -4.28 6.28
C ARG A 29 8.64 -4.54 7.71
N GLN A 30 7.79 -3.67 8.27
CA GLN A 30 7.22 -3.91 9.59
C GLN A 30 6.29 -5.13 9.59
N LEU A 31 5.42 -5.28 8.59
CA LEU A 31 4.57 -6.47 8.47
C LEU A 31 5.42 -7.74 8.36
N GLN A 32 6.47 -7.75 7.53
CA GLN A 32 7.33 -8.93 7.37
C GLN A 32 8.01 -9.36 8.68
N ARG A 33 8.35 -8.39 9.54
CA ARG A 33 8.94 -8.68 10.86
C ARG A 33 7.93 -9.26 11.85
N ASN A 34 6.66 -8.95 11.70
CA ASN A 34 5.61 -9.27 12.68
C ASN A 34 4.61 -10.34 12.20
N ALA A 35 4.63 -10.74 10.92
CA ALA A 35 3.65 -11.64 10.32
C ALA A 35 3.94 -13.14 10.54
N GLY A 36 5.08 -13.49 11.14
CA GLY A 36 5.50 -14.89 11.30
C GLY A 36 5.65 -15.59 9.95
N LEU A 37 4.90 -16.67 9.74
CA LEU A 37 4.88 -17.44 8.49
C LEU A 37 3.89 -16.90 7.44
N VAL A 38 3.12 -15.87 7.76
CA VAL A 38 2.12 -15.32 6.83
C VAL A 38 2.83 -14.49 5.75
N PRO A 39 2.64 -14.79 4.46
CA PRO A 39 3.30 -14.07 3.39
C PRO A 39 2.74 -12.65 3.26
N VAL A 40 3.63 -11.66 3.35
CA VAL A 40 3.26 -10.24 3.16
C VAL A 40 3.20 -9.91 1.68
N PRO A 41 2.11 -9.27 1.19
CA PRO A 41 1.96 -8.89 -0.21
C PRO A 41 3.15 -8.07 -0.75
N GLU A 42 3.41 -8.20 -2.05
CA GLU A 42 4.42 -7.40 -2.72
C GLU A 42 3.94 -5.98 -2.99
N LEU A 43 4.88 -5.03 -3.00
CA LEU A 43 4.62 -3.66 -3.41
C LEU A 43 4.84 -3.53 -4.92
N PRO A 44 4.12 -2.62 -5.61
CA PRO A 44 4.47 -2.27 -6.97
C PRO A 44 5.92 -1.80 -7.04
N GLY A 45 6.62 -2.20 -8.10
CA GLY A 45 8.07 -1.96 -8.25
C GLY A 45 8.48 -0.50 -8.07
N ARG A 46 9.70 -0.28 -7.59
CA ARG A 46 10.37 1.02 -7.72
C ARG A 46 10.54 1.30 -9.20
N ALA A 47 10.29 2.52 -9.66
CA ALA A 47 10.58 2.91 -11.04
C ALA A 47 12.07 2.71 -11.27
N ALA A 48 12.44 1.60 -11.90
CA ALA A 48 13.80 1.42 -12.39
C ALA A 48 14.02 2.28 -13.64
N PHE A 49 12.97 2.37 -14.47
CA PHE A 49 12.94 3.19 -15.69
C PHE A 49 11.50 3.70 -15.89
N PHE A 50 11.34 4.98 -16.21
CA PHE A 50 10.03 5.57 -16.53
C PHE A 50 9.59 5.07 -17.92
N VAL A 51 9.02 3.88 -17.97
CA VAL A 51 8.32 3.38 -19.17
C VAL A 51 6.88 3.88 -19.08
N GLY A 52 6.53 4.87 -19.90
CA GLY A 52 5.20 5.47 -19.99
C GLY A 52 5.14 6.94 -19.53
N SER A 53 3.97 7.56 -19.72
CA SER A 53 3.68 8.91 -19.17
C SER A 53 3.73 8.89 -17.64
N SER A 54 4.10 10.01 -17.02
CA SER A 54 4.09 10.18 -15.56
C SER A 54 2.75 9.77 -14.94
N ASP A 55 1.64 10.05 -15.62
CA ASP A 55 0.29 9.78 -15.10
C ASP A 55 -0.04 8.29 -15.10
N GLU A 56 0.29 7.56 -16.17
CA GLU A 56 0.11 6.11 -16.25
C GLU A 56 0.95 5.41 -15.17
N PHE A 57 2.18 5.87 -14.97
CA PHE A 57 3.04 5.37 -13.92
C PHE A 57 2.44 5.60 -12.52
N ILE A 58 1.93 6.81 -12.26
CA ILE A 58 1.28 7.17 -11.00
C ILE A 58 0.04 6.30 -10.76
N GLU A 59 -0.79 6.11 -11.77
CA GLU A 59 -2.03 5.34 -11.66
C GLU A 59 -1.75 3.85 -11.45
N ARG A 60 -0.83 3.25 -12.21
CA ARG A 60 -0.39 1.86 -12.00
C ARG A 60 0.16 1.66 -10.59
N ARG A 61 0.95 2.61 -10.09
CA ARG A 61 1.43 2.58 -8.70
C ARG A 61 0.27 2.70 -7.70
N ARG A 62 -0.70 3.59 -7.93
CA ARG A 62 -1.87 3.77 -7.06
C ARG A 62 -2.66 2.46 -6.93
N GLN A 63 -2.90 1.77 -8.04
CA GLN A 63 -3.58 0.48 -8.08
C GLN A 63 -2.80 -0.61 -7.34
N GLY A 64 -1.48 -0.71 -7.58
CA GLY A 64 -0.64 -1.67 -6.85
C GLY A 64 -0.60 -1.43 -5.34
N LEU A 65 -0.62 -0.17 -4.90
CA LEU A 65 -0.71 0.17 -3.47
C LEU A 65 -2.08 -0.15 -2.89
N GLN A 66 -3.15 -0.02 -3.67
CA GLN A 66 -4.50 -0.42 -3.25
C GLN A 66 -4.58 -1.94 -3.07
N HIS A 67 -4.07 -2.70 -4.04
CA HIS A 67 -4.01 -4.17 -3.98
C HIS A 67 -3.20 -4.68 -2.78
N PHE A 68 -2.07 -4.04 -2.48
CA PHE A 68 -1.25 -4.35 -1.30
C PHE A 68 -2.02 -4.22 0.02
N LEU A 69 -2.96 -3.26 0.14
CA LEU A 69 -3.74 -3.04 1.36
C LEU A 69 -5.00 -3.92 1.47
N GLN A 70 -5.49 -4.46 0.36
CA GLN A 70 -6.71 -5.27 0.31
C GLN A 70 -6.46 -6.77 0.53
N ARG A 71 -5.20 -7.20 0.49
CA ARG A 71 -4.78 -8.56 0.82
C ARG A 71 -4.41 -8.69 2.29
#